data_AF-A0A372ZL19-F1
#
_entry.id   AF-A0A372ZL19-F1
#
_cell.length_a   1.000
_cell.length_b   1.000
_cell.length_c   1.000
_cell.angle_alpha   90.00
_cell.angle_beta   90.00
_cell.angle_gamma   90.00
#
_symmetry.space_group_name_H-M   'P 1'
#
loop_
_entity.id
_entity.type
_entity.pdbx_description
1 polymer ?
#
loop_
_entity_poly.entity_id
_entity_poly.type
_entity_poly.pdbx_seq_one_letter_code
_entity_poly.pdbx_strand_id
1 'polypeptide(L)'
;MPQGTVRLQGWTFHTKREWAALGAQDRGNFTRALGVVAVADPDDWDDTGSPSRKGVFDSTLVSPAVAIPAGTDTLHLAFDSHYRQEAPQKASVTAVFDNGTETRLLAYSSDATGNDNAGKDVQNTRITRSLAVPAGARSVTLRFRMYDAGNNWYWAVDHIRLDTRPVTD
;
A
#
# COMPACT_ATOMS: atom_id res chain seq x y z
N MET A 1 -15.22 -5.88 -4.89
CA MET A 1 -14.70 -7.18 -4.43
C MET A 1 -15.80 -7.98 -3.72
N PRO A 2 -15.82 -9.33 -3.81
CA PRO A 2 -16.68 -10.16 -2.98
C PRO A 2 -16.40 -9.94 -1.47
N GLN A 3 -17.43 -10.07 -0.64
CA GLN A 3 -17.34 -9.83 0.81
C GLN A 3 -16.72 -11.03 1.55
N GLY A 4 -15.62 -10.80 2.29
CA GLY A 4 -15.11 -11.67 3.36
C GLY A 4 -15.79 -11.35 4.70
N THR A 5 -15.17 -11.62 5.86
CA THR A 5 -15.71 -11.10 7.14
C THR A 5 -15.54 -9.58 7.25
N VAL A 6 -16.39 -8.90 8.03
CA VAL A 6 -16.30 -7.44 8.24
C VAL A 6 -14.90 -6.99 8.69
N ARG A 7 -14.15 -7.86 9.37
CA ARG A 7 -12.79 -7.55 9.86
C ARG A 7 -11.68 -7.70 8.82
N LEU A 8 -11.95 -8.30 7.66
CA LEU A 8 -10.96 -8.63 6.62
C LEU A 8 -11.40 -8.15 5.23
N GLN A 9 -12.35 -7.20 5.19
CA GLN A 9 -12.81 -6.61 3.93
C GLN A 9 -11.96 -5.39 3.57
N GLY A 10 -10.91 -5.64 2.79
CA GLY A 10 -10.06 -4.59 2.24
C GLY A 10 -8.93 -4.19 3.18
N TRP A 11 -8.60 -2.90 3.21
CA TRP A 11 -7.59 -2.39 4.14
C TRP A 11 -8.12 -2.32 5.57
N THR A 12 -7.34 -2.86 6.49
CA THR A 12 -7.63 -2.94 7.92
C THR A 12 -6.53 -2.26 8.72
N PHE A 13 -6.83 -1.93 9.98
CA PHE A 13 -5.87 -1.33 10.91
C PHE A 13 -5.73 -2.22 12.13
N HIS A 14 -4.50 -2.61 12.43
CA HIS A 14 -4.18 -3.50 13.54
C HIS A 14 -3.14 -2.84 14.43
N THR A 15 -3.17 -3.12 15.74
CA THR A 15 -1.95 -2.86 16.51
C THR A 15 -0.83 -3.76 16.00
N LYS A 16 0.41 -3.26 15.97
CA LYS A 16 1.59 -4.06 15.59
C LYS A 16 1.67 -5.36 16.38
N ARG A 17 1.32 -5.30 17.68
CA ARG A 17 1.32 -6.48 18.55
C ARG A 17 0.31 -7.52 18.10
N GLU A 18 -0.93 -7.13 17.84
CA GLU A 18 -1.98 -8.06 17.39
C GLU A 18 -1.62 -8.68 16.05
N TRP A 19 -1.19 -7.87 15.09
CA TRP A 19 -0.85 -8.37 13.76
C TRP A 19 0.37 -9.30 13.76
N ALA A 20 1.41 -8.97 14.52
CA ALA A 20 2.56 -9.87 14.70
C ALA A 20 2.18 -11.17 15.44
N ALA A 21 1.19 -11.12 16.35
CA ALA A 21 0.72 -12.29 17.10
C ALA A 21 -0.11 -13.28 16.26
N LEU A 22 -0.58 -12.90 15.06
CA LEU A 22 -1.14 -13.83 14.08
C LEU A 22 -0.09 -14.86 13.60
N GLY A 23 1.20 -14.63 13.91
CA GLY A 23 2.13 -15.71 14.23
C GLY A 23 2.41 -16.67 13.08
N ALA A 24 2.68 -16.15 11.88
CA ALA A 24 3.23 -16.90 10.75
C ALA A 24 3.67 -15.90 9.66
N GLN A 25 4.26 -16.42 8.58
CA GLN A 25 4.39 -15.68 7.32
C GLN A 25 5.21 -14.39 7.40
N ASP A 26 6.16 -14.29 8.33
CA ASP A 26 7.06 -13.13 8.53
C ASP A 26 6.42 -11.82 9.01
N ARG A 27 5.15 -11.80 9.42
CA ARG A 27 4.47 -10.58 9.92
C ARG A 27 5.25 -9.88 11.05
N GLY A 28 5.86 -10.66 11.95
CA GLY A 28 6.69 -10.15 13.05
C GLY A 28 8.00 -9.47 12.61
N ASN A 29 8.45 -9.69 11.37
CA ASN A 29 9.67 -9.11 10.82
C ASN A 29 9.48 -7.66 10.36
N PHE A 30 8.26 -7.10 10.43
CA PHE A 30 8.04 -5.67 10.19
C PHE A 30 8.53 -4.81 11.38
N THR A 31 9.83 -4.82 11.62
CA THR A 31 10.44 -4.15 12.77
C THR A 31 10.39 -2.64 12.68
N ARG A 32 10.34 -2.07 11.45
CA ARG A 32 10.20 -0.63 11.20
C ARG A 32 8.85 -0.04 11.60
N ALA A 33 7.76 -0.82 11.58
CA ALA A 33 6.44 -0.34 11.99
C ALA A 33 6.34 -0.09 13.50
N LEU A 34 5.42 0.77 13.94
CA LEU A 34 5.14 1.07 15.34
C LEU A 34 3.66 1.36 15.57
N GLY A 35 3.14 1.02 16.76
CA GLY A 35 1.76 1.37 17.12
C GLY A 35 0.72 0.64 16.26
N VAL A 36 0.13 1.33 15.29
CA VAL A 36 -0.93 0.83 14.41
C VAL A 36 -0.41 0.72 12.98
N VAL A 37 -0.60 -0.45 12.37
CA VAL A 37 -0.21 -0.75 10.99
C VAL A 37 -1.45 -0.89 10.11
N ALA A 38 -1.38 -0.35 8.89
CA ALA A 38 -2.40 -0.56 7.87
C ALA A 38 -2.05 -1.81 7.06
N VAL A 39 -3.01 -2.72 6.87
CA VAL A 39 -2.78 -4.03 6.24
C VAL A 39 -3.86 -4.31 5.18
N ALA A 40 -3.45 -4.76 4.01
CA ALA A 40 -4.30 -5.50 3.08
C ALA A 40 -3.86 -6.96 3.10
N ASP A 41 -4.75 -7.87 3.50
CA ASP A 41 -4.43 -9.29 3.71
C ASP A 41 -5.38 -10.21 2.91
N PRO A 42 -5.15 -10.39 1.60
CA PRO A 42 -5.88 -11.36 0.78
C PRO A 42 -5.84 -12.81 1.30
N ASP A 43 -4.75 -13.23 1.98
CA ASP A 43 -4.62 -14.57 2.62
C ASP A 43 -5.77 -14.78 3.61
N ASP A 44 -5.77 -13.96 4.66
CA ASP A 44 -6.75 -14.04 5.75
C ASP A 44 -8.18 -13.75 5.22
N TRP A 45 -8.31 -12.84 4.24
CA TRP A 45 -9.58 -12.58 3.56
C TRP A 45 -10.15 -13.83 2.88
N ASP A 46 -9.31 -14.60 2.17
CA ASP A 46 -9.78 -15.78 1.46
C ASP A 46 -10.03 -16.99 2.36
N ASP A 47 -9.20 -17.15 3.39
CA ASP A 47 -9.32 -18.22 4.38
C ASP A 47 -10.69 -18.23 5.07
N THR A 48 -11.37 -17.08 5.09
CA THR A 48 -12.75 -17.02 5.57
C THR A 48 -13.78 -17.08 4.44
N GLY A 49 -14.20 -18.30 4.11
CA GLY A 49 -15.34 -18.55 3.21
C GLY A 49 -15.01 -18.55 1.72
N SER A 50 -13.71 -18.52 1.36
CA SER A 50 -13.18 -18.60 -0.01
C SER A 50 -13.81 -17.60 -1.00
N PRO A 51 -13.91 -16.30 -0.68
CA PRO A 51 -14.41 -15.27 -1.59
C PRO A 51 -13.65 -15.18 -2.92
N SER A 52 -12.40 -15.63 -3.01
CA SER A 52 -11.61 -15.73 -4.24
C SER A 52 -12.30 -16.57 -5.33
N ARG A 53 -13.16 -17.53 -4.93
CA ARG A 53 -13.97 -18.35 -5.86
C ARG A 53 -15.00 -17.54 -6.65
N LYS A 54 -15.28 -16.30 -6.23
CA LYS A 54 -16.31 -15.42 -6.81
C LYS A 54 -15.72 -14.14 -7.43
N GLY A 55 -14.42 -13.91 -7.30
CA GLY A 55 -13.74 -12.70 -7.78
C GLY A 55 -12.44 -12.48 -7.03
N VAL A 56 -11.73 -11.40 -7.35
CA VAL A 56 -10.44 -11.08 -6.73
C VAL A 56 -10.58 -10.07 -5.59
N PHE A 57 -9.64 -10.12 -4.65
CA PHE A 57 -9.40 -9.02 -3.71
C PHE A 57 -8.89 -7.82 -4.50
N ASP A 58 -9.54 -6.67 -4.28
CA ASP A 58 -9.18 -5.39 -4.86
C ASP A 58 -9.64 -4.29 -3.90
N SER A 59 -8.68 -3.72 -3.19
CA SER A 59 -8.94 -2.73 -2.16
C SER A 59 -7.92 -1.60 -2.19
N THR A 60 -8.41 -0.39 -1.96
CA THR A 60 -7.60 0.83 -1.95
C THR A 60 -7.76 1.57 -0.62
N LEU A 61 -6.66 1.78 0.09
CA LEU A 61 -6.56 2.73 1.18
C LEU A 61 -6.28 4.12 0.59
N VAL A 62 -7.14 5.07 0.92
CA VAL A 62 -7.11 6.43 0.38
C VAL A 62 -6.76 7.38 1.53
N SER A 63 -5.70 8.15 1.38
CA SER A 63 -5.36 9.19 2.36
C SER A 63 -6.41 10.32 2.33
N PRO A 64 -6.49 11.17 3.37
CA PRO A 64 -7.07 12.50 3.21
C PRO A 64 -6.35 13.28 2.11
N ALA A 65 -7.03 14.26 1.53
CA ALA A 65 -6.39 15.22 0.64
C ALA A 65 -5.40 16.09 1.43
N VAL A 66 -4.17 16.16 0.95
CA VAL A 66 -3.11 16.99 1.52
C VAL A 66 -3.00 18.27 0.69
N ALA A 67 -3.09 19.43 1.32
CA ALA A 67 -2.91 20.71 0.65
C ALA A 67 -1.46 20.88 0.21
N ILE A 68 -1.27 21.39 -1.00
CA ILE A 68 0.05 21.65 -1.59
C ILE A 68 0.34 23.15 -1.47
N PRO A 69 1.44 23.56 -0.80
CA PRO A 69 1.83 24.96 -0.73
C PRO A 69 2.07 25.56 -2.12
N ALA A 70 1.68 26.83 -2.32
CA ALA A 70 1.90 27.53 -3.57
C ALA A 70 3.39 27.56 -3.93
N GLY A 71 3.71 27.32 -5.21
CA GLY A 71 5.09 27.26 -5.70
C GLY A 71 5.84 25.95 -5.40
N THR A 72 5.14 24.92 -4.90
CA THR A 72 5.72 23.59 -4.77
C THR A 72 5.73 22.89 -6.13
N ASP A 73 6.92 22.63 -6.68
CA ASP A 73 7.09 21.90 -7.94
C ASP A 73 7.31 20.39 -7.74
N THR A 74 7.73 19.98 -6.55
CA THR A 74 8.03 18.58 -6.23
C THR A 74 7.59 18.24 -4.81
N LEU A 75 7.00 17.07 -4.66
CA LEU A 75 6.71 16.45 -3.37
C LEU A 75 7.58 15.21 -3.19
N HIS A 76 7.77 14.81 -1.94
CA HIS A 76 8.52 13.64 -1.54
C HIS A 76 7.67 12.76 -0.64
N LEU A 77 7.36 11.56 -1.12
CA LEU A 77 6.69 10.50 -0.36
C LEU A 77 7.73 9.61 0.29
N ALA A 78 7.53 9.28 1.56
CA ALA A 78 8.17 8.15 2.21
C ALA A 78 7.17 7.32 3.01
N PHE A 79 7.38 6.01 3.08
CA PHE A 79 6.62 5.11 3.96
C PHE A 79 7.44 3.85 4.21
N ASP A 80 7.15 3.14 5.29
CA ASP A 80 7.70 1.82 5.55
C ASP A 80 6.76 0.76 4.96
N SER A 81 7.33 -0.18 4.21
CA SER A 81 6.61 -1.23 3.50
C SER A 81 7.02 -2.61 4.03
N HIS A 82 6.05 -3.49 4.17
CA HIS A 82 6.27 -4.91 4.42
C HIS A 82 5.30 -5.73 3.57
N TYR A 83 5.76 -6.07 2.38
CA TYR A 83 5.02 -6.73 1.31
C TYR A 83 5.62 -8.11 1.02
N ARG A 84 4.79 -9.14 0.94
CA ARG A 84 5.20 -10.48 0.47
C ARG A 84 4.54 -10.74 -0.87
N GLN A 85 5.27 -11.17 -1.88
CA GLN A 85 4.80 -11.33 -3.25
C GLN A 85 4.36 -12.77 -3.54
N GLU A 86 3.19 -12.91 -4.15
CA GLU A 86 2.76 -14.15 -4.81
C GLU A 86 1.89 -13.81 -6.03
N ALA A 87 2.02 -14.55 -7.12
CA ALA A 87 1.17 -14.34 -8.30
C ALA A 87 -0.27 -14.82 -8.01
N PRO A 88 -1.31 -14.12 -8.50
CA PRO A 88 -1.29 -12.98 -9.41
C PRO A 88 -1.31 -11.60 -8.73
N GLN A 89 -1.16 -11.55 -7.40
CA GLN A 89 -1.36 -10.34 -6.63
C GLN A 89 -0.45 -9.18 -7.10
N LYS A 90 -1.01 -7.97 -7.06
CA LYS A 90 -0.32 -6.73 -7.39
C LYS A 90 -0.58 -5.67 -6.35
N ALA A 91 0.38 -4.77 -6.19
CA ALA A 91 0.23 -3.59 -5.35
C ALA A 91 0.70 -2.33 -6.07
N SER A 92 0.10 -1.19 -5.74
CA SER A 92 0.52 0.09 -6.29
C SER A 92 0.27 1.24 -5.34
N VAL A 93 1.10 2.27 -5.45
CA VAL A 93 0.85 3.59 -4.86
C VAL A 93 0.67 4.59 -5.99
N THR A 94 -0.42 5.35 -5.94
CA THR A 94 -0.73 6.40 -6.91
C THR A 94 -1.03 7.70 -6.19
N ALA A 95 -0.40 8.79 -6.63
CA ALA A 95 -0.81 10.14 -6.26
C ALA A 95 -1.88 10.64 -7.23
N VAL A 96 -2.96 11.19 -6.69
CA VAL A 96 -4.10 11.73 -7.44
C VAL A 96 -4.27 13.19 -7.05
N PHE A 97 -4.04 14.07 -8.00
CA PHE A 97 -4.16 15.51 -7.82
C PHE A 97 -5.61 15.96 -8.04
N ASP A 98 -6.00 17.07 -7.43
CA ASP A 98 -7.35 17.64 -7.55
C ASP A 98 -7.73 18.09 -8.96
N ASN A 99 -6.75 18.32 -9.84
CA ASN A 99 -6.98 18.56 -11.26
C ASN A 99 -7.22 17.27 -12.08
N GLY A 100 -7.27 16.10 -11.43
CA GLY A 100 -7.50 14.78 -12.05
C GLY A 100 -6.24 14.09 -12.57
N THR A 101 -5.07 14.72 -12.49
CA THR A 101 -3.80 14.08 -12.89
C THR A 101 -3.45 12.97 -11.92
N GLU A 102 -3.02 11.81 -12.43
CA GLU A 102 -2.54 10.69 -11.63
C GLU A 102 -1.06 10.40 -11.92
N THR A 103 -0.30 10.07 -10.88
CA THR A 103 1.10 9.66 -10.98
C THR A 103 1.31 8.37 -10.20
N ARG A 104 1.66 7.29 -10.89
CA ARG A 104 2.01 6.02 -10.24
C ARG A 104 3.41 6.12 -9.63
N LEU A 105 3.48 5.97 -8.32
CA LEU A 105 4.69 6.09 -7.52
C LEU A 105 5.32 4.72 -7.22
N LEU A 106 4.51 3.67 -7.17
CA LEU A 106 4.96 2.33 -6.87
C LEU A 106 4.17 1.31 -7.68
N ALA A 107 4.83 0.27 -8.16
CA ALA A 107 4.17 -0.92 -8.72
C ALA A 107 4.89 -2.20 -8.28
N TYR A 108 4.20 -3.08 -7.57
CA TYR A 108 4.68 -4.43 -7.26
C TYR A 108 3.83 -5.46 -7.98
N SER A 109 4.49 -6.47 -8.55
CA SER A 109 3.84 -7.59 -9.24
C SER A 109 4.83 -8.71 -9.49
N SER A 110 4.35 -9.90 -9.84
CA SER A 110 5.14 -11.00 -10.40
C SER A 110 5.44 -10.87 -11.90
N ASP A 111 5.05 -9.78 -12.56
CA ASP A 111 5.26 -9.60 -14.00
C ASP A 111 6.77 -9.56 -14.34
N ALA A 112 7.15 -9.93 -15.57
CA ALA A 112 8.55 -9.96 -15.98
C ALA A 112 9.21 -8.57 -16.04
N THR A 113 8.42 -7.51 -16.25
CA THR A 113 8.88 -6.13 -16.34
C THR A 113 7.82 -5.17 -15.76
N GLY A 114 8.18 -3.89 -15.59
CA GLY A 114 7.22 -2.85 -15.20
C GLY A 114 6.86 -2.81 -13.72
N ASN A 115 7.64 -3.48 -12.88
CA ASN A 115 7.50 -3.49 -11.42
C ASN A 115 8.81 -3.11 -10.72
N ASP A 116 8.65 -2.61 -9.50
CA ASP A 116 9.71 -2.11 -8.65
C ASP A 116 10.33 -3.20 -7.78
N ASN A 117 9.66 -4.35 -7.62
CA ASN A 117 10.09 -5.44 -6.74
C ASN A 117 10.76 -6.62 -7.45
N ALA A 118 10.89 -6.58 -8.79
CA ALA A 118 11.42 -7.68 -9.60
C ALA A 118 10.75 -9.03 -9.29
N GLY A 119 9.44 -9.02 -8.99
CA GLY A 119 8.68 -10.21 -8.61
C GLY A 119 9.00 -10.78 -7.22
N LYS A 120 9.66 -10.03 -6.33
CA LYS A 120 10.09 -10.51 -5.00
C LYS A 120 9.38 -9.79 -3.85
N ASP A 121 9.56 -10.33 -2.66
CA ASP A 121 9.16 -9.69 -1.40
C ASP A 121 9.84 -8.34 -1.21
N VAL A 122 9.13 -7.37 -0.63
CA VAL A 122 9.67 -6.07 -0.20
C VAL A 122 9.31 -5.88 1.26
N GLN A 123 10.01 -6.61 2.11
CA GLN A 123 9.77 -6.68 3.54
C GLN A 123 10.59 -5.65 4.31
N ASN A 124 9.97 -5.02 5.31
CA ASN A 124 10.65 -4.18 6.31
C ASN A 124 11.55 -3.09 5.70
N THR A 125 11.07 -2.45 4.64
CA THR A 125 11.88 -1.55 3.79
C THR A 125 11.26 -0.16 3.76
N ARG A 126 12.10 0.86 3.90
CA ARG A 126 11.72 2.27 3.64
C ARG A 126 11.61 2.49 2.15
N ILE A 127 10.48 2.97 1.69
CA ILE A 127 10.26 3.38 0.30
C ILE A 127 10.26 4.90 0.25
N THR A 128 11.03 5.48 -0.67
CA THR A 128 11.02 6.92 -0.97
C THR A 128 10.73 7.15 -2.44
N ARG A 129 9.91 8.17 -2.75
CA ARG A 129 9.56 8.59 -4.10
C ARG A 129 9.49 10.11 -4.18
N SER A 130 9.94 10.67 -5.29
CA SER A 130 9.70 12.08 -5.64
C SER A 130 8.67 12.15 -6.75
N LEU A 131 7.76 13.11 -6.67
CA LEU A 131 6.72 13.33 -7.68
C LEU A 131 6.60 14.81 -8.03
N ALA A 132 6.51 15.10 -9.32
CA ALA A 132 6.25 16.44 -9.80
C ALA A 132 4.82 16.86 -9.45
N VAL A 133 4.64 18.12 -9.06
CA VAL A 133 3.31 18.71 -8.86
C VAL A 133 2.83 19.26 -10.21
N PRO A 134 1.71 18.76 -10.76
CA PRO A 134 1.14 19.30 -11.98
C PRO A 134 0.75 20.77 -11.82
N ALA A 135 0.90 21.55 -12.90
CA ALA A 135 0.53 22.95 -12.90
C ALA A 135 -0.93 23.16 -12.44
N GLY A 136 -1.11 24.07 -11.48
CA GLY A 136 -2.42 24.42 -10.93
C GLY A 136 -3.01 23.42 -9.93
N ALA A 137 -2.35 22.30 -9.64
CA ALA A 137 -2.78 21.38 -8.59
C ALA A 137 -2.65 22.04 -7.20
N ARG A 138 -3.67 21.90 -6.35
CA ARG A 138 -3.70 22.51 -5.00
C ARG A 138 -3.75 21.49 -3.88
N SER A 139 -4.08 20.26 -4.21
CA SER A 139 -4.12 19.16 -3.27
C SER A 139 -3.82 17.83 -3.94
N VAL A 140 -3.33 16.88 -3.16
CA VAL A 140 -3.02 15.52 -3.60
C VAL A 140 -3.55 14.50 -2.60
N THR A 141 -4.03 13.39 -3.12
CA THR A 141 -4.43 12.21 -2.35
C THR A 141 -3.54 11.03 -2.74
N LEU A 142 -3.13 10.22 -1.76
CA LEU A 142 -2.39 8.98 -1.99
C LEU A 142 -3.36 7.80 -1.95
N ARG A 143 -3.23 6.90 -2.94
CA ARG A 143 -3.99 5.66 -3.05
C ARG A 143 -3.02 4.47 -2.95
N PHE A 144 -3.15 3.67 -1.90
CA PHE A 144 -2.43 2.42 -1.71
C PHE A 144 -3.39 1.29 -2.08
N ARG A 145 -3.15 0.63 -3.22
CA ARG A 145 -4.05 -0.40 -3.75
C ARG A 145 -3.36 -1.75 -3.75
N MET A 146 -4.07 -2.78 -3.29
CA MET A 146 -3.72 -4.19 -3.49
C MET A 146 -4.85 -4.84 -4.29
N TYR A 147 -4.50 -5.50 -5.39
CA TYR A 147 -5.45 -5.96 -6.39
C TYR A 147 -4.98 -7.23 -7.10
N ASP A 148 -5.87 -7.85 -7.87
CA ASP A 148 -5.68 -9.12 -8.58
C ASP A 148 -5.26 -10.28 -7.66
N ALA A 149 -5.57 -10.20 -6.37
CA ALA A 149 -5.19 -11.22 -5.39
C ALA A 149 -6.33 -12.22 -5.15
N GLY A 150 -5.97 -13.50 -5.01
CA GLY A 150 -6.84 -14.56 -4.51
C GLY A 150 -6.54 -14.85 -3.05
N ASN A 151 -6.36 -16.13 -2.72
CA ASN A 151 -5.64 -16.54 -1.51
C ASN A 151 -4.13 -16.39 -1.77
N ASN A 152 -3.65 -15.16 -1.61
CA ASN A 152 -2.23 -14.85 -1.75
C ASN A 152 -1.67 -14.32 -0.42
N TRP A 153 -0.58 -13.56 -0.40
CA TRP A 153 -0.04 -13.01 0.85
C TRP A 153 -0.71 -11.69 1.25
N TYR A 154 0.09 -10.70 1.62
CA TYR A 154 -0.37 -9.46 2.23
C TYR A 154 0.53 -8.28 1.86
N TRP A 155 0.03 -7.08 2.16
CA TRP A 155 0.81 -5.85 2.21
C TRP A 155 0.51 -5.07 3.48
N ALA A 156 1.55 -4.78 4.27
CA ALA A 156 1.48 -3.87 5.39
C ALA A 156 2.28 -2.59 5.12
N VAL A 157 1.73 -1.45 5.52
CA VAL A 157 2.38 -0.13 5.44
C VAL A 157 2.26 0.64 6.74
N ASP A 158 3.29 1.44 7.02
CA ASP A 158 3.33 2.34 8.18
C ASP A 158 4.17 3.59 7.86
N HIS A 159 4.17 4.57 8.76
CA HIS A 159 4.99 5.78 8.70
C HIS A 159 4.89 6.55 7.37
N ILE A 160 3.68 6.64 6.80
CA ILE A 160 3.42 7.39 5.57
C ILE A 160 3.65 8.88 5.83
N ARG A 161 4.56 9.50 5.07
CA ARG A 161 4.91 10.92 5.12
C ARG A 161 4.98 11.50 3.72
N LEU A 162 4.44 12.70 3.56
CA LEU A 162 4.49 13.47 2.32
C LEU A 162 4.95 14.88 2.68
N ASP A 163 6.01 15.36 2.01
CA ASP A 163 6.63 16.65 2.33
C ASP A 163 7.09 17.36 1.04
N THR A 164 7.33 18.67 1.14
CA THR A 164 7.94 19.50 0.09
C THR A 164 9.47 19.40 0.08
N ARG A 165 10.06 18.75 1.09
CA ARG A 165 11.49 18.42 1.16
C ARG A 165 11.71 16.90 1.22
N PRO A 166 12.88 16.38 0.85
CA PRO A 166 13.18 14.96 0.99
C PRO A 166 12.95 14.48 2.43
N VAL A 167 12.15 13.43 2.59
CA VAL A 167 11.85 12.85 3.91
C VAL A 167 12.98 11.92 4.32
N THR A 168 13.83 12.38 5.24
CA THR A 168 14.90 11.57 5.85
C THR A 168 14.38 10.76 7.04
N ASP A 169 15.12 9.71 7.42
CA ASP A 169 14.89 8.96 8.67
C ASP A 169 15.28 9.79 9.90
#